data_AF-A0A1J6IW15-F1
#
_entry.id   AF-A0A1J6IW15-F1
#
_cell.length_a   1.000
_cell.length_b   1.000
_cell.length_c   1.000
_cell.angle_alpha   90.00
_cell.angle_beta   90.00
_cell.angle_gamma   90.00
#
_symmetry.space_group_name_H-M   'P 1'
#
loop_
_entity.id
_entity.type
_entity.pdbx_description
1 polymer ?
#
loop_
_entity_poly.entity_id
_entity_poly.type
_entity_poly.pdbx_seq_one_letter_code
_entity_poly.pdbx_strand_id
1 'polypeptide(L)'
;MESLHSMLYHLHHLMEYSQSTVPSSSSGAVSSRQTGCSTSNEEPHWFVDVIDERQVIKTIRLKVKDVQNLDKGLPIILEFDEYHAAFGKSAGLIAGVLGQLATNPMYFPIGFENWHSMPKSFLDRIFNDIIVPRFFFRIDQQKAKAWLNNSINKKWRVYMLKLWKEAEDPLLSKEDIIKNIPDCILMDQWALYVTYCMKEETKYGLLKLARVHR
;
A
#
# COMPACT_ATOMS: atom_id res chain seq x y z
N MET A 1 1.02 3.71 -29.98
CA MET A 1 0.93 4.77 -28.95
C MET A 1 -0.51 4.81 -28.48
N GLU A 2 -0.84 4.06 -27.44
CA GLU A 2 -2.18 4.15 -26.87
C GLU A 2 -2.31 5.45 -26.08
N SER A 3 -3.32 6.25 -26.42
CA SER A 3 -3.60 7.55 -25.81
C SER A 3 -3.77 7.41 -24.30
N LEU A 4 -3.29 8.40 -23.54
CA LEU A 4 -3.53 8.55 -22.09
C LEU A 4 -5.02 8.44 -21.73
N HIS A 5 -5.90 8.73 -22.68
CA HIS A 5 -7.35 8.57 -22.55
C HIS A 5 -7.79 7.09 -22.47
N SER A 6 -7.11 6.18 -23.19
CA SER A 6 -7.39 4.74 -23.18
C SER A 6 -7.02 4.10 -21.82
N MET A 7 -5.86 4.49 -21.27
CA MET A 7 -5.41 4.00 -19.96
C MET A 7 -6.29 4.50 -18.81
N LEU A 8 -6.83 5.72 -18.91
CA LEU A 8 -7.79 6.25 -17.94
C LEU A 8 -9.14 5.54 -18.00
N TYR A 9 -9.60 5.15 -19.19
CA TYR A 9 -10.84 4.38 -19.37
C TYR A 9 -10.71 2.97 -18.79
N HIS A 10 -9.58 2.29 -19.01
CA HIS A 10 -9.32 0.97 -18.43
C HIS A 10 -9.20 1.01 -16.90
N LEU A 11 -8.60 2.07 -16.35
CA LEU A 11 -8.55 2.26 -14.90
C LEU A 11 -9.91 2.56 -14.29
N HIS A 12 -10.79 3.32 -14.97
CA HIS A 12 -12.15 3.57 -14.49
C HIS A 12 -12.98 2.28 -14.46
N HIS A 13 -12.87 1.46 -15.51
CA HIS A 13 -13.63 0.20 -15.61
C HIS A 13 -13.19 -0.86 -14.60
N LEU A 14 -11.91 -0.85 -14.18
CA LEU A 14 -11.40 -1.74 -13.14
C LEU A 14 -11.76 -1.32 -11.71
N MET A 15 -12.21 -0.08 -11.49
CA MET A 15 -12.60 0.39 -10.15
C MET A 15 -14.10 0.22 -9.86
N GLU A 16 -14.96 0.21 -10.87
CA GLU A 16 -16.41 0.05 -10.68
C GLU A 16 -16.83 -1.37 -10.25
N TYR A 17 -16.00 -2.39 -10.49
CA TYR A 17 -16.31 -3.78 -10.14
C TYR A 17 -15.97 -4.21 -8.70
N SER A 18 -15.40 -3.31 -7.87
CA SER A 18 -14.94 -3.67 -6.51
C SER A 18 -15.83 -3.13 -5.37
N GLN A 19 -17.01 -2.60 -5.67
CA GLN A 19 -17.97 -2.22 -4.63
C GLN A 19 -18.71 -3.46 -4.11
N SER A 20 -18.17 -4.07 -3.05
CA SER A 20 -18.93 -4.98 -2.19
C SER A 20 -19.90 -4.17 -1.33
N THR A 21 -21.19 -4.38 -1.56
CA THR A 21 -22.31 -3.83 -0.78
C THR A 21 -22.43 -4.58 0.55
N VAL A 22 -22.47 -3.83 1.65
CA VAL A 22 -22.87 -4.33 2.97
C VAL A 22 -24.16 -3.59 3.36
N PRO A 23 -25.19 -4.26 3.90
CA PRO A 23 -26.49 -3.61 4.10
C PRO A 23 -26.48 -2.71 5.35
N SER A 24 -27.04 -1.51 5.17
CA SER A 24 -27.38 -0.57 6.23
C SER A 24 -28.53 -1.11 7.09
N SER A 25 -28.38 -1.06 8.42
CA SER A 25 -29.49 -1.17 9.36
C SER A 25 -29.49 0.06 10.25
N SER A 26 -30.66 0.70 10.35
CA SER A 26 -30.88 2.01 10.96
C SER A 26 -31.64 1.93 12.28
N SER A 27 -31.60 3.05 13.01
CA SER A 27 -32.37 3.45 14.22
C SER A 27 -31.67 3.09 15.55
N GLY A 28 -31.39 3.99 16.50
CA GLY A 28 -31.67 5.41 16.69
C GLY A 28 -32.15 5.64 18.13
N ALA A 29 -31.39 6.37 18.96
CA ALA A 29 -31.87 7.24 20.07
C ALA A 29 -30.71 7.81 20.91
N VAL A 30 -30.91 9.04 21.38
CA VAL A 30 -29.99 9.99 22.04
C VAL A 30 -29.90 9.74 23.55
N SER A 31 -28.70 9.87 24.18
CA SER A 31 -28.52 10.51 25.50
C SER A 31 -27.03 10.69 25.87
N SER A 32 -26.80 11.62 26.80
CA SER A 32 -25.59 12.42 27.01
C SER A 32 -24.65 11.91 28.12
N ARG A 33 -23.38 12.35 28.03
CA ARG A 33 -22.34 12.54 29.08
C ARG A 33 -21.28 11.45 29.29
N GLN A 34 -20.04 11.90 29.00
CA GLN A 34 -18.74 11.66 29.65
C GLN A 34 -18.35 10.23 30.05
N THR A 35 -17.28 9.73 29.43
CA THR A 35 -15.96 9.37 30.02
C THR A 35 -15.29 8.27 29.18
N GLY A 36 -13.97 8.37 29.00
CA GLY A 36 -13.14 7.29 28.47
C GLY A 36 -12.40 7.60 27.18
N CYS A 37 -11.40 8.48 27.25
CA CYS A 37 -10.26 8.43 26.34
C CYS A 37 -9.48 7.15 26.67
N SER A 38 -9.76 6.08 25.93
CA SER A 38 -8.94 4.86 25.86
C SER A 38 -9.27 4.12 24.57
N THR A 39 -8.94 4.67 23.41
CA THR A 39 -8.78 3.84 22.22
C THR A 39 -7.43 3.14 22.36
N SER A 40 -7.41 1.96 22.97
CA SER A 40 -6.28 1.06 22.82
C SER A 40 -6.15 0.75 21.34
N ASN A 41 -5.19 1.39 20.66
CA ASN A 41 -4.83 1.15 19.27
C ASN A 41 -4.17 -0.23 19.14
N GLU A 42 -4.89 -1.29 19.47
CA GLU A 42 -4.43 -2.65 19.23
C GLU A 42 -4.54 -2.93 17.74
N GLU A 43 -3.40 -3.06 17.07
CA GLU A 43 -3.35 -3.49 15.68
C GLU A 43 -4.20 -4.76 15.48
N PRO A 44 -5.00 -4.83 14.41
CA PRO A 44 -5.89 -5.95 14.18
C PRO A 44 -5.09 -7.24 14.06
N HIS A 45 -5.59 -8.27 14.75
CA HIS A 45 -5.04 -9.61 14.63
C HIS A 45 -5.74 -10.34 13.48
N TRP A 46 -4.96 -11.04 12.68
CA TRP A 46 -5.42 -11.81 11.54
C TRP A 46 -5.36 -13.30 11.88
N PHE A 47 -6.45 -14.01 11.61
CA PHE A 47 -6.49 -15.47 11.66
C PHE A 47 -6.29 -15.97 10.24
N VAL A 48 -5.13 -16.54 9.95
CA VAL A 48 -4.74 -16.95 8.60
C VAL A 48 -4.25 -18.38 8.58
N ASP A 49 -4.45 -19.04 7.45
CA ASP A 49 -4.00 -20.41 7.25
C ASP A 49 -2.54 -20.43 6.79
N VAL A 50 -1.74 -21.27 7.43
CA VAL A 50 -0.37 -21.60 7.03
C VAL A 50 -0.30 -23.05 6.64
N ILE A 51 0.65 -23.38 5.77
CA ILE A 51 0.93 -24.75 5.36
C ILE A 51 2.33 -25.13 5.84
N ASP A 52 2.45 -26.26 6.55
CA ASP A 52 3.75 -26.76 6.98
C ASP A 52 4.41 -27.69 5.92
N GLU A 53 5.64 -28.09 6.18
CA GLU A 53 6.42 -29.00 5.32
C GLU A 53 5.71 -30.33 5.03
N ARG A 54 4.79 -30.76 5.90
CA ARG A 54 4.01 -32.00 5.75
C ARG A 54 2.69 -31.77 5.02
N GLN A 55 2.50 -30.58 4.42
CA GLN A 55 1.28 -30.14 3.76
C GLN A 55 0.06 -30.07 4.68
N VAL A 56 0.28 -29.94 6.01
CA VAL A 56 -0.82 -29.78 6.97
C VAL A 56 -1.16 -28.29 7.08
N ILE A 57 -2.43 -27.98 6.90
CA ILE A 57 -2.97 -26.62 7.04
C ILE A 57 -3.34 -26.36 8.49
N LYS A 58 -2.86 -25.25 9.05
CA LYS A 58 -3.18 -24.79 10.40
C LYS A 58 -3.54 -23.31 10.36
N THR A 59 -4.55 -22.92 11.14
CA THR A 59 -4.87 -21.49 11.32
C THR A 59 -4.06 -20.92 12.47
N ILE A 60 -3.35 -19.81 12.24
CA ILE A 60 -2.57 -19.09 13.24
C ILE A 60 -3.07 -17.65 13.39
N ARG A 61 -2.81 -17.06 14.56
CA ARG A 61 -3.11 -15.65 14.86
C ARG A 61 -1.83 -14.82 14.69
N LEU A 62 -1.85 -13.81 13.82
CA LEU A 62 -0.69 -12.96 13.51
C LEU A 62 -1.06 -11.47 13.45
N LYS A 63 -0.07 -10.60 13.73
CA LYS A 63 -0.11 -9.19 13.36
C LYS A 63 0.76 -8.95 12.13
N VAL A 64 0.49 -7.85 11.43
CA VAL A 64 1.25 -7.45 10.22
C VAL A 64 2.76 -7.39 10.49
N LYS A 65 3.16 -6.77 11.61
CA LYS A 65 4.57 -6.61 11.99
C LYS A 65 5.30 -7.93 12.28
N ASP A 66 4.55 -8.97 12.65
CA ASP A 66 5.13 -10.27 13.01
C ASP A 66 5.39 -11.14 11.77
N VAL A 67 4.78 -10.83 10.62
CA VAL A 67 4.89 -11.62 9.39
C VAL A 67 6.35 -11.76 8.92
N GLN A 68 7.16 -10.73 9.06
CA GLN A 68 8.57 -10.80 8.61
C GLN A 68 9.41 -11.77 9.43
N ASN A 69 9.03 -11.99 10.70
CA ASN A 69 9.69 -12.88 11.66
C ASN A 69 9.08 -14.29 11.68
N LEU A 70 8.04 -14.54 10.87
CA LEU A 70 7.44 -15.86 10.75
C LEU A 70 8.47 -16.86 10.21
N ASP A 71 8.43 -18.08 10.74
CA ASP A 71 9.25 -19.19 10.25
C ASP A 71 8.97 -19.43 8.76
N LYS A 72 10.04 -19.56 7.98
CA LYS A 72 9.98 -19.85 6.54
C LYS A 72 9.38 -21.23 6.25
N GLY A 73 9.37 -22.14 7.23
CA GLY A 73 8.69 -23.43 7.16
C GLY A 73 7.17 -23.37 7.33
N LEU A 74 6.61 -22.18 7.59
CA LEU A 74 5.17 -21.96 7.80
C LEU A 74 4.61 -20.84 6.91
N PRO A 75 4.76 -20.92 5.57
CA PRO A 75 4.24 -19.89 4.68
C PRO A 75 2.71 -19.76 4.79
N ILE A 76 2.25 -18.52 4.83
CA ILE A 76 0.84 -18.12 4.86
C ILE A 76 0.23 -18.38 3.49
N ILE A 77 -0.88 -19.12 3.45
CA ILE A 77 -1.63 -19.37 2.23
C ILE A 77 -2.31 -18.07 1.79
N LEU A 78 -1.94 -17.58 0.62
CA LEU A 78 -2.60 -16.45 -0.01
C LEU A 78 -3.49 -16.94 -1.16
N GLU A 79 -4.78 -16.71 -1.02
CA GLU A 79 -5.79 -17.11 -1.99
C GLU A 79 -6.05 -16.01 -3.01
N PHE A 80 -6.28 -16.41 -4.26
CA PHE A 80 -6.56 -15.53 -5.38
C PHE A 80 -7.80 -16.01 -6.11
N ASP A 81 -8.62 -15.06 -6.55
CA ASP A 81 -9.77 -15.34 -7.39
C ASP A 81 -9.36 -15.60 -8.85
N GLU A 82 -10.35 -15.83 -9.71
CA GLU A 82 -10.15 -16.06 -11.15
C GLU A 82 -9.52 -14.87 -11.89
N TYR A 83 -9.62 -13.66 -11.33
CA TYR A 83 -9.05 -12.41 -11.85
C TYR A 83 -7.67 -12.09 -11.25
N HIS A 84 -7.06 -13.02 -10.52
CA HIS A 84 -5.78 -12.86 -9.84
C HIS A 84 -5.79 -11.72 -8.81
N ALA A 85 -6.95 -11.42 -8.20
CA ALA A 85 -7.04 -10.58 -7.03
C ALA A 85 -6.99 -11.43 -5.76
N ALA A 86 -6.15 -11.03 -4.80
CA ALA A 86 -6.10 -11.69 -3.51
C ALA A 86 -7.39 -11.44 -2.72
N PHE A 87 -7.93 -12.49 -2.09
CA PHE A 87 -9.15 -12.40 -1.28
C PHE A 87 -9.00 -13.09 0.09
N GLY A 88 -10.03 -12.95 0.93
CA GLY A 88 -10.06 -13.57 2.25
C GLY A 88 -9.20 -12.88 3.30
N LYS A 89 -8.98 -13.55 4.44
CA LYS A 89 -8.28 -12.97 5.60
C LYS A 89 -6.80 -12.71 5.32
N SER A 90 -6.12 -13.59 4.59
CA SER A 90 -4.71 -13.39 4.24
C SER A 90 -4.48 -12.22 3.29
N ALA A 91 -5.47 -11.88 2.43
CA ALA A 91 -5.41 -10.69 1.58
C ALA A 91 -5.33 -9.38 2.38
N GLY A 92 -6.10 -9.28 3.47
CA GLY A 92 -6.04 -8.13 4.37
C GLY A 92 -4.72 -8.05 5.13
N LEU A 93 -4.21 -9.19 5.62
CA LEU A 93 -2.90 -9.27 6.28
C LEU A 93 -1.77 -8.82 5.35
N ILE A 94 -1.68 -9.38 4.15
CA ILE A 94 -0.63 -9.01 3.19
C ILE A 94 -0.82 -7.57 2.73
N ALA A 95 -2.04 -7.05 2.58
CA ALA A 95 -2.26 -5.64 2.25
C ALA A 95 -1.64 -4.71 3.29
N GLY A 96 -1.67 -5.08 4.58
CA GLY A 96 -0.97 -4.38 5.65
C GLY A 96 0.56 -4.45 5.49
N VAL A 97 1.11 -5.63 5.20
CA VAL A 97 2.56 -5.82 4.97
C VAL A 97 3.03 -4.95 3.81
N LEU A 98 2.30 -4.97 2.69
CA LEU A 98 2.61 -4.14 1.52
C LEU A 98 2.47 -2.65 1.82
N GLY A 99 1.57 -2.27 2.73
CA GLY A 99 1.49 -0.90 3.26
C GLY A 99 2.79 -0.48 3.91
N GLN A 100 3.24 -1.24 4.91
CA GLN A 100 4.48 -0.96 5.64
C GLN A 100 5.71 -0.90 4.72
N LEU A 101 5.77 -1.80 3.73
CA LEU A 101 6.86 -1.80 2.76
C LEU A 101 6.80 -0.57 1.84
N ALA A 102 5.63 -0.29 1.26
CA ALA A 102 5.43 0.82 0.31
C ALA A 102 5.68 2.21 0.92
N THR A 103 5.48 2.37 2.23
CA THR A 103 5.68 3.64 2.93
C THR A 103 7.04 3.77 3.59
N ASN A 104 7.97 2.83 3.34
CA ASN A 104 9.32 2.87 3.88
C ASN A 104 10.32 3.24 2.76
N PRO A 105 10.93 4.44 2.82
CA PRO A 105 11.88 4.93 1.81
C PRO A 105 13.12 4.04 1.62
N MET A 106 13.45 3.17 2.58
CA MET A 106 14.54 2.20 2.46
C MET A 106 14.21 1.06 1.48
N TYR A 107 12.92 0.72 1.35
CA TYR A 107 12.45 -0.30 0.40
C TYR A 107 11.98 0.31 -0.91
N PHE A 108 11.30 1.45 -0.86
CA PHE A 108 10.80 2.14 -2.05
C PHE A 108 11.10 3.65 -1.95
N PRO A 109 12.26 4.08 -2.49
CA PRO A 109 12.71 5.47 -2.40
C PRO A 109 11.72 6.46 -3.00
N ILE A 110 11.68 7.66 -2.44
CA ILE A 110 10.77 8.73 -2.89
C ILE A 110 11.41 9.66 -3.93
N GLY A 111 12.72 9.56 -4.16
CA GLY A 111 13.43 10.39 -5.14
C GLY A 111 13.08 10.08 -6.60
N PHE A 112 12.28 9.04 -6.86
CA PHE A 112 11.79 8.70 -8.19
C PHE A 112 10.50 9.46 -8.51
N GLU A 113 10.42 10.05 -9.70
CA GLU A 113 9.25 10.83 -10.13
C GLU A 113 7.98 9.97 -10.25
N ASN A 114 8.13 8.73 -10.72
CA ASN A 114 7.02 7.79 -10.86
C ASN A 114 7.47 6.33 -10.72
N TRP A 115 6.50 5.45 -10.45
CA TRP A 115 6.75 4.02 -10.24
C TRP A 115 7.51 3.34 -11.39
N HIS A 116 7.26 3.73 -12.64
CA HIS A 116 7.89 3.11 -13.82
C HIS A 116 9.37 3.50 -13.98
N SER A 117 9.79 4.63 -13.39
CA SER A 117 11.20 5.04 -13.35
C SER A 117 12.02 4.29 -12.30
N MET A 118 11.36 3.63 -11.35
CA MET A 118 12.03 2.87 -10.30
C MET A 118 12.58 1.55 -10.87
N PRO A 119 13.87 1.21 -10.62
CA PRO A 119 14.43 -0.05 -11.06
C PRO A 119 13.64 -1.26 -10.54
N LYS A 120 13.39 -2.25 -11.41
CA LYS A 120 12.65 -3.47 -11.06
C LYS A 120 13.29 -4.24 -9.90
N SER A 121 14.61 -4.10 -9.70
CA SER A 121 15.36 -4.73 -8.62
C SER A 121 14.81 -4.42 -7.22
N PHE A 122 14.21 -3.24 -7.01
CA PHE A 122 13.56 -2.91 -5.74
C PHE A 122 12.39 -3.85 -5.46
N LEU A 123 11.48 -4.01 -6.42
CA LEU A 123 10.38 -4.97 -6.31
C LEU A 123 10.89 -6.41 -6.24
N ASP A 124 11.87 -6.78 -7.07
CA ASP A 124 12.39 -8.14 -7.14
C ASP A 124 12.97 -8.59 -5.80
N ARG A 125 13.74 -7.72 -5.14
CA ARG A 125 14.29 -7.97 -3.82
C ARG A 125 13.18 -8.20 -2.80
N ILE A 126 12.16 -7.34 -2.77
CA ILE A 126 11.03 -7.49 -1.84
C ILE A 126 10.26 -8.79 -2.11
N PHE A 127 10.00 -9.09 -3.38
CA PHE A 127 9.28 -10.30 -3.77
C PHE A 127 10.03 -11.56 -3.33
N ASN A 128 11.33 -11.65 -3.63
CA ASN A 128 12.14 -12.84 -3.38
C ASN A 128 12.56 -12.98 -1.91
N ASP A 129 12.95 -11.89 -1.26
CA ASP A 129 13.58 -11.95 0.07
C ASP A 129 12.57 -11.79 1.21
N ILE A 130 11.46 -11.10 0.95
CA ILE A 130 10.43 -10.82 1.96
C ILE A 130 9.20 -11.68 1.74
N ILE A 131 8.63 -11.63 0.54
CA ILE A 131 7.29 -12.15 0.28
C ILE A 131 7.28 -13.67 0.06
N VAL A 132 8.04 -14.19 -0.92
CA VAL A 132 8.10 -15.63 -1.25
C VAL A 132 8.41 -16.53 -0.05
N PRO A 133 9.32 -16.17 0.87
CA PRO A 133 9.63 -17.03 2.02
C PRO A 133 8.52 -17.12 3.08
N ARG A 134 7.51 -16.25 3.05
CA ARG A 134 6.42 -16.23 4.06
C ARG A 134 5.03 -16.38 3.48
N PHE A 135 4.89 -16.39 2.16
CA PHE A 135 3.61 -16.54 1.49
C PHE A 135 3.65 -17.66 0.46
N PHE A 136 2.65 -18.53 0.54
CA PHE A 136 2.41 -19.57 -0.43
C PHE A 136 1.31 -19.15 -1.40
N PHE A 137 1.65 -19.06 -2.68
CA PHE A 137 0.73 -18.69 -3.76
C PHE A 137 0.21 -19.95 -4.44
N ARG A 138 -1.13 -20.08 -4.57
CA ARG A 138 -1.76 -21.13 -5.40
C ARG A 138 -1.88 -20.78 -6.88
N ILE A 139 -1.24 -19.68 -7.29
CA ILE A 139 -1.22 -19.20 -8.67
C ILE A 139 0.23 -19.10 -9.15
N ASP A 140 0.38 -18.92 -10.47
CA ASP A 140 1.68 -18.65 -11.07
C ASP A 140 2.38 -17.46 -10.40
N GLN A 141 3.68 -17.61 -10.12
CA GLN A 141 4.46 -16.60 -9.40
C GLN A 141 4.56 -15.28 -10.15
N GLN A 142 4.57 -15.27 -11.49
CA GLN A 142 4.60 -14.02 -12.25
C GLN A 142 3.28 -13.26 -12.10
N LYS A 143 2.15 -13.96 -12.06
CA LYS A 143 0.84 -13.36 -11.78
C LYS A 143 0.77 -12.79 -10.37
N ALA A 144 1.24 -13.54 -9.36
CA ALA A 144 1.33 -13.07 -7.99
C ALA A 144 2.22 -11.82 -7.87
N LYS A 145 3.36 -11.82 -8.56
CA LYS A 145 4.30 -10.68 -8.61
C LYS A 145 3.70 -9.45 -9.29
N ALA A 146 2.95 -9.64 -10.38
CA ALA A 146 2.24 -8.56 -11.06
C ALA A 146 1.16 -7.92 -10.15
N TRP A 147 0.40 -8.75 -9.42
CA TRP A 147 -0.55 -8.27 -8.42
C TRP A 147 0.17 -7.49 -7.31
N LEU A 148 1.30 -8.00 -6.80
CA LEU A 148 2.11 -7.34 -5.77
C LEU A 148 2.58 -5.96 -6.23
N ASN A 149 3.14 -5.89 -7.44
CA ASN A 149 3.60 -4.64 -8.07
C ASN A 149 2.47 -3.60 -8.09
N ASN A 150 1.28 -4.01 -8.52
CA ASN A 150 0.13 -3.10 -8.60
C ASN A 150 -0.33 -2.62 -7.22
N SER A 151 -0.33 -3.51 -6.21
CA SER A 151 -0.71 -3.17 -4.85
C SER A 151 0.29 -2.21 -4.18
N ILE A 152 1.59 -2.46 -4.34
CA ILE A 152 2.65 -1.60 -3.80
C ILE A 152 2.65 -0.24 -4.52
N ASN A 153 2.59 -0.22 -5.86
CA ASN A 153 2.53 1.03 -6.63
C ASN A 153 1.40 1.95 -6.14
N LYS A 154 0.18 1.40 -5.99
CA LYS A 154 -0.97 2.15 -5.46
C LYS A 154 -0.67 2.77 -4.09
N LYS A 155 -0.14 1.96 -3.16
CA LYS A 155 0.17 2.40 -1.79
C LYS A 155 1.29 3.42 -1.75
N TRP A 156 2.36 3.22 -2.51
CA TRP A 156 3.49 4.13 -2.63
C TRP A 156 3.02 5.49 -3.16
N ARG A 157 2.19 5.51 -4.22
CA ARG A 157 1.62 6.77 -4.75
C ARG A 157 0.74 7.52 -3.73
N VAL A 158 -0.06 6.79 -2.95
CA VAL A 158 -0.87 7.38 -1.87
C VAL A 158 0.03 7.97 -0.79
N TYR A 159 1.10 7.26 -0.40
CA TYR A 159 2.09 7.76 0.56
C TYR A 159 2.81 9.02 0.07
N MET A 160 3.29 9.02 -1.17
CA MET A 160 3.89 10.19 -1.82
C MET A 160 2.95 11.39 -1.78
N LEU A 161 1.69 11.21 -2.20
CA LEU A 161 0.69 12.27 -2.17
C LEU A 161 0.42 12.80 -0.75
N LYS A 162 0.41 11.91 0.25
CA LYS A 162 0.25 12.29 1.65
C LYS A 162 1.43 13.16 2.11
N LEU A 163 2.67 12.73 1.85
CA LEU A 163 3.88 13.50 2.17
C LEU A 163 3.83 14.90 1.57
N TRP A 164 3.46 15.00 0.28
CA TRP A 164 3.37 16.30 -0.37
C TRP A 164 2.31 17.19 0.27
N LYS A 165 1.11 16.66 0.56
CA LYS A 165 0.04 17.44 1.21
C LYS A 165 0.42 17.94 2.60
N GLU A 166 1.25 17.21 3.32
CA GLU A 166 1.72 17.59 4.66
C GLU A 166 2.85 18.64 4.60
N ALA A 167 3.62 18.65 3.52
CA ALA A 167 4.75 19.56 3.34
C ALA A 167 4.42 20.83 2.53
N GLU A 168 3.42 20.78 1.65
CA GLU A 168 3.05 21.89 0.77
C GLU A 168 2.44 23.03 1.61
N ASP A 169 3.16 24.15 1.64
CA ASP A 169 2.68 25.42 2.17
C ASP A 169 2.94 26.52 1.13
N PRO A 170 1.89 27.20 0.63
CA PRO A 170 2.04 28.31 -0.32
C PRO A 170 2.94 29.45 0.15
N LEU A 171 3.17 29.56 1.46
CA LEU A 171 4.02 30.59 2.07
C LEU A 171 5.50 30.20 2.14
N LEU A 172 5.84 28.93 1.92
CA LEU A 172 7.21 28.44 1.99
C LEU A 172 7.89 28.41 0.63
N SER A 173 9.17 28.78 0.61
CA SER A 173 10.02 28.58 -0.57
C SER A 173 10.34 27.09 -0.76
N LYS A 174 10.82 26.73 -1.95
CA LYS A 174 11.31 25.37 -2.24
C LYS A 174 12.41 24.98 -1.25
N GLU A 175 13.34 25.88 -0.97
CA GLU A 175 14.48 25.65 -0.09
C GLU A 175 14.02 25.44 1.37
N ASP A 176 12.99 26.16 1.80
CA ASP A 176 12.42 26.01 3.14
C ASP A 176 11.69 24.66 3.29
N ILE A 177 10.94 24.23 2.27
CA ILE A 177 10.32 22.90 2.25
C ILE A 177 11.39 21.80 2.29
N ILE A 178 12.51 21.96 1.57
CA ILE A 178 13.62 20.98 1.59
C ILE A 178 14.28 20.91 2.97
N LYS A 179 14.43 22.03 3.67
CA LYS A 179 14.97 22.06 5.05
C LYS A 179 14.03 21.40 6.06
N ASN A 180 12.72 21.50 5.84
CA ASN A 180 11.69 20.85 6.65
C ASN A 180 11.50 19.37 6.25
N ILE A 181 12.57 18.59 6.40
CA ILE A 181 12.58 17.19 6.02
C ILE A 181 11.69 16.33 6.94
N PRO A 182 10.85 15.44 6.40
CA PRO A 182 10.10 14.49 7.22
C PRO A 182 11.01 13.44 7.88
N ASP A 183 10.60 12.97 9.06
CA ASP A 183 11.31 11.91 9.79
C ASP A 183 11.48 10.65 8.92
N CYS A 184 12.63 9.99 9.08
CA CYS A 184 13.01 8.75 8.37
C CYS A 184 13.19 8.87 6.84
N ILE A 185 13.23 10.09 6.29
CA ILE A 185 13.54 10.35 4.88
C ILE A 185 14.93 10.97 4.77
N LEU A 186 15.72 10.57 3.76
CA LEU A 186 17.02 11.17 3.49
C LEU A 186 16.88 12.48 2.69
N MET A 187 17.74 13.46 2.98
CA MET A 187 17.65 14.81 2.42
C MET A 187 17.78 14.85 0.90
N ASP A 188 18.63 14.00 0.33
CA ASP A 188 18.80 13.86 -1.11
C ASP A 188 17.51 13.37 -1.79
N GLN A 189 16.86 12.34 -1.23
CA GLN A 189 15.58 11.84 -1.72
C GLN A 189 14.48 12.89 -1.58
N TRP A 190 14.44 13.60 -0.45
CA TRP A 190 13.47 14.65 -0.21
C TRP A 190 13.63 15.81 -1.19
N ALA A 191 14.87 16.28 -1.42
CA ALA A 191 15.15 17.37 -2.35
C ALA A 191 14.76 17.01 -3.79
N LEU A 192 15.02 15.77 -4.24
CA LEU A 192 14.57 15.27 -5.53
C LEU A 192 13.04 15.28 -5.63
N TYR A 193 12.36 14.78 -4.59
CA TYR A 193 10.91 14.71 -4.58
C TYR A 193 10.23 16.09 -4.59
N VAL A 194 10.69 17.02 -3.74
CA VAL A 194 10.19 18.40 -3.72
C VAL A 194 10.44 19.10 -5.06
N THR A 195 11.62 18.90 -5.65
CA THR A 195 11.94 19.44 -6.98
C THR A 195 10.98 18.93 -8.05
N TYR A 196 10.64 17.64 -8.01
CA TYR A 196 9.66 17.04 -8.91
C TYR A 196 8.25 17.62 -8.70
N CYS A 197 7.76 17.66 -7.46
CA CYS A 197 6.42 18.18 -7.13
C CYS A 197 6.21 19.64 -7.52
N MET A 198 7.26 20.47 -7.45
CA MET A 198 7.19 21.89 -7.78
C MET A 198 7.23 22.20 -9.29
N LYS A 199 7.49 21.22 -10.17
CA LYS A 199 7.39 21.40 -11.63
C LYS A 199 5.94 21.75 -12.02
N GLU A 200 5.75 22.74 -12.89
CA GLU A 200 4.41 23.21 -13.28
C GLU A 200 3.53 22.10 -13.88
N GLU A 201 4.12 21.18 -14.65
CA GLU A 201 3.37 20.05 -15.25
C GLU A 201 2.87 19.05 -14.20
N THR A 202 3.49 19.01 -13.02
CA THR A 202 3.23 18.02 -11.96
C THR A 202 2.10 18.47 -11.03
N LYS A 203 1.93 19.79 -10.82
CA LYS A 203 0.84 20.36 -10.02
C LYS A 203 -0.54 19.93 -10.53
N TYR A 204 -0.73 19.84 -11.84
CA TYR A 204 -1.99 19.36 -12.44
C TYR A 204 -2.25 17.86 -12.18
N GLY A 205 -1.20 17.03 -12.15
CA GLY A 205 -1.29 15.60 -11.90
C GLY A 205 -1.65 15.26 -10.45
N LEU A 206 -1.04 15.97 -9.49
CA LEU A 206 -1.31 15.80 -8.05
C LEU A 206 -2.73 16.24 -7.68
N LEU A 207 -3.23 17.34 -8.25
CA LEU A 207 -4.61 17.82 -8.09
C LEU A 207 -5.65 16.83 -8.63
N LYS A 208 -5.36 16.12 -9.72
CA LYS A 208 -6.26 15.12 -10.30
C LYS A 208 -6.35 13.85 -9.44
N LEU A 209 -5.24 13.40 -8.85
CA LEU A 209 -5.23 12.26 -7.93
C LEU A 209 -5.93 12.56 -6.61
N ALA A 210 -5.83 13.80 -6.12
CA ALA A 210 -6.53 14.23 -4.91
C ALA A 210 -8.08 14.20 -5.04
N ARG A 211 -8.63 14.28 -6.27
CA ARG A 211 -10.07 14.25 -6.54
C ARG A 211 -10.66 12.83 -6.64
N VAL A 212 -9.84 11.81 -6.89
CA VAL A 212 -10.30 10.41 -7.06
C VAL A 212 -10.44 9.69 -5.71
N HIS A 213 -9.87 10.23 -4.63
CA HIS A 213 -9.88 9.64 -3.29
C HIS A 213 -10.82 10.37 -2.30
N ARG A 214 -11.82 11.11 -2.80
CA ARG A 214 -12.82 11.80 -1.96
C ARG A 214 -14.17 11.10 -2.03
#